data_AF-A0A2G9YWB1-F1
#
_entry.id   AF-A0A2G9YWB1-F1
#
_cell.length_a   1.000
_cell.length_b   1.000
_cell.length_c   1.000
_cell.angle_alpha   90.00
_cell.angle_beta   90.00
_cell.angle_gamma   90.00
#
_symmetry.space_group_name_H-M   'P 1'
#
loop_
_entity.id
_entity.type
_entity.pdbx_description
1 polymer ?
#
loop_
_entity_poly.entity_id
_entity_poly.type
_entity_poly.pdbx_seq_one_letter_code
_entity_poly.pdbx_strand_id
1 'polypeptide(L)'
;MATSIANQISPSKVIGRLSEWYRRMEEAGLTFDDLQTPIDDPGLRQRLIAFWKSGGFQKTVSQERARGIMGKNFFCIEEAVKFFGVNPTPQQLAALTEIPFPFSEEVLEQSKSSHVLVAVFPLSILEIRGRVERELFYKHEYAWYNNESFAKDLGKMGWQLVLKAPVDTWQFQDLDGRNGLVGKGYPEYTAQIIAYTIIGHYLNTRERLFSCVHLKTSSRRSDGNRVLAGYFNEEGLHFDPCPW
;
A
#
# COMPACT_ATOMS: atom_id res chain seq x y z
N MET A 1 -9.87 -8.35 40.75
CA MET A 1 -11.02 -7.60 40.19
C MET A 1 -10.46 -6.43 39.41
N ALA A 2 -10.38 -6.54 38.09
CA ALA A 2 -9.88 -5.47 37.22
C ALA A 2 -11.05 -4.93 36.40
N THR A 3 -11.37 -3.66 36.66
CA THR A 3 -12.50 -2.93 36.10
C THR A 3 -12.26 -2.69 34.61
N SER A 4 -13.08 -3.32 33.77
CA SER A 4 -13.20 -2.99 32.35
C SER A 4 -13.75 -1.57 32.23
N ILE A 5 -12.87 -0.60 31.93
CA ILE A 5 -13.29 0.73 31.45
C ILE A 5 -13.74 0.53 29.99
N ALA A 6 -14.94 -0.02 29.83
CA ALA A 6 -15.67 0.12 28.60
C ALA A 6 -15.98 1.61 28.42
N ASN A 7 -15.58 2.18 27.29
CA ASN A 7 -15.98 3.51 26.83
C ASN A 7 -17.47 3.76 27.10
N GLN A 8 -17.81 4.41 28.22
CA GLN A 8 -19.19 4.82 28.50
C GLN A 8 -19.50 6.04 27.64
N ILE A 9 -19.82 5.79 26.37
CA ILE A 9 -20.34 6.81 25.48
C ILE A 9 -21.74 7.17 26.03
N SER A 10 -21.90 8.39 26.55
CA SER A 10 -23.19 8.81 27.11
C SER A 10 -24.29 8.76 26.03
N PRO A 11 -25.53 8.36 26.36
CA PRO A 11 -26.64 8.33 25.40
C PRO A 11 -26.82 9.67 24.66
N SER A 12 -26.65 10.79 25.36
CA SER A 12 -26.69 12.14 24.76
C SER A 12 -25.64 12.37 23.67
N LYS A 13 -24.42 11.82 23.81
CA LYS A 13 -23.37 11.92 22.79
C LYS A 13 -23.68 11.04 21.58
N VAL A 14 -24.30 9.87 21.79
CA VAL A 14 -24.72 8.98 20.70
C VAL A 14 -25.81 9.67 19.87
N ILE A 15 -26.87 10.16 20.54
CA ILE A 15 -27.98 10.85 19.89
C ILE A 15 -27.47 12.08 19.14
N GLY A 16 -26.64 12.92 19.77
CA GLY A 16 -26.09 14.11 19.11
C GLY A 16 -25.28 13.79 17.85
N ARG A 17 -24.46 12.72 17.86
CA ARG A 17 -23.72 12.28 16.67
C ARG A 17 -24.62 11.73 15.58
N LEU A 18 -25.65 10.97 15.94
CA LEU A 18 -26.61 10.42 14.98
C LEU A 18 -27.42 11.53 14.32
N SER A 19 -27.90 12.52 15.09
CA SER A 19 -28.62 13.66 14.55
C SER A 19 -27.77 14.48 13.59
N GLU A 20 -26.50 14.74 13.94
CA GLU A 20 -25.57 15.46 13.06
C GLU A 20 -25.23 14.65 11.80
N TRP A 21 -25.04 13.34 11.92
CA TRP A 21 -24.85 12.46 10.76
C TRP A 21 -26.06 12.49 9.84
N TYR A 22 -27.26 12.31 10.39
CA TYR A 22 -28.51 12.34 9.63
C TYR A 22 -28.66 13.66 8.87
N ARG A 23 -28.48 14.80 9.55
CA ARG A 23 -28.54 16.13 8.93
C ARG A 23 -27.59 16.26 7.74
N ARG A 24 -26.33 15.83 7.89
CA ARG A 24 -25.33 15.90 6.79
C ARG A 24 -25.66 14.95 5.64
N MET A 25 -26.22 13.79 5.93
CA MET A 25 -26.62 12.84 4.90
C MET A 25 -27.85 13.34 4.13
N GLU A 26 -28.82 13.93 4.82
CA GLU A 26 -29.99 14.57 4.21
C GLU A 26 -29.58 15.74 3.30
N GLU A 27 -28.63 16.58 3.74
CA GLU A 27 -28.02 17.63 2.90
C GLU A 27 -27.29 17.08 1.67
N ALA A 28 -26.77 15.85 1.76
CA ALA A 28 -26.16 15.13 0.64
C ALA A 28 -27.18 14.37 -0.23
N GLY A 29 -28.48 14.47 0.08
CA GLY A 29 -29.57 13.87 -0.69
C GLY A 29 -30.03 12.49 -0.21
N LEU A 30 -29.57 12.00 0.95
CA LEU A 30 -30.05 10.75 1.53
C LEU A 30 -31.48 10.94 2.06
N THR A 31 -32.41 10.13 1.58
CA THR A 31 -33.81 10.15 2.01
C THR A 31 -34.08 9.13 3.12
N PHE A 32 -35.26 9.21 3.74
CA PHE A 32 -35.69 8.21 4.71
C PHE A 32 -35.84 6.81 4.07
N ASP A 33 -36.29 6.74 2.82
CA ASP A 33 -36.44 5.47 2.09
C ASP A 33 -35.07 4.80 1.82
N ASP A 34 -34.03 5.61 1.58
CA ASP A 34 -32.65 5.12 1.44
C ASP A 34 -32.12 4.49 2.74
N LEU A 35 -32.60 4.94 3.91
CA LEU A 35 -32.24 4.35 5.21
C LEU A 35 -32.99 3.06 5.51
N GLN A 36 -34.19 2.91 4.95
CA GLN A 36 -34.99 1.70 5.10
C GLN A 36 -34.44 0.54 4.26
N THR A 37 -33.94 0.84 3.06
CA THR A 37 -33.47 -0.19 2.10
C THR A 37 -32.41 -1.15 2.70
N PRO A 38 -31.38 -0.70 3.44
CA PRO A 38 -30.41 -1.58 4.09
C PRO A 38 -30.97 -2.34 5.31
N ILE A 39 -32.05 -1.86 5.93
CA ILE A 39 -32.72 -2.59 7.00
C ILE A 39 -33.37 -3.84 6.40
N ASP A 40 -34.05 -3.68 5.27
CA ASP A 40 -34.85 -4.70 4.60
C ASP A 40 -34.02 -5.66 3.74
N ASP A 41 -32.90 -5.22 3.16
CA ASP A 41 -31.99 -6.05 2.36
C ASP A 41 -30.66 -6.32 3.12
N PRO A 42 -30.47 -7.52 3.71
CA PRO A 42 -29.21 -7.94 4.32
C PRO A 42 -28.00 -7.89 3.38
N GLY A 43 -28.19 -8.18 2.09
CA GLY A 43 -27.14 -8.12 1.09
C GLY A 43 -26.69 -6.68 0.83
N LEU A 44 -27.62 -5.73 0.70
CA LEU A 44 -27.28 -4.31 0.60
C LEU A 44 -26.56 -3.80 1.84
N ARG A 45 -27.02 -4.19 3.04
CA ARG A 45 -26.35 -3.85 4.31
C ARG A 45 -24.91 -4.35 4.35
N GLN A 46 -24.64 -5.57 3.90
CA GLN A 46 -23.26 -6.07 3.81
C GLN A 46 -22.42 -5.25 2.82
N ARG A 47 -22.97 -4.90 1.65
CA ARG A 47 -22.29 -4.05 0.65
C ARG A 47 -22.01 -2.64 1.18
N LEU A 48 -22.95 -2.02 1.89
CA LEU A 48 -22.77 -0.70 2.51
C LEU A 48 -21.70 -0.71 3.61
N ILE A 49 -21.69 -1.73 4.46
CA ILE A 49 -20.64 -1.90 5.47
C ILE A 49 -19.27 -2.05 4.80
N ALA A 50 -19.18 -2.86 3.74
CA ALA A 50 -17.94 -3.03 2.98
C ALA A 50 -17.49 -1.72 2.33
N PHE A 51 -18.41 -0.99 1.71
CA PHE A 51 -18.17 0.32 1.09
C PHE A 51 -17.68 1.36 2.10
N TRP A 52 -18.31 1.47 3.27
CA TRP A 52 -17.85 2.40 4.31
C TRP A 52 -16.50 1.99 4.88
N LYS A 53 -16.26 0.70 5.08
CA LYS A 53 -14.96 0.18 5.53
C LYS A 53 -13.85 0.36 4.48
N SER A 54 -14.19 0.40 3.19
CA SER A 54 -13.24 0.67 2.10
C SER A 54 -13.03 2.17 1.83
N GLY A 55 -13.64 3.06 2.62
CA GLY A 55 -13.55 4.51 2.40
C GLY A 55 -14.32 4.99 1.17
N GLY A 56 -15.34 4.25 0.74
CA GLY A 56 -16.15 4.57 -0.42
C GLY A 56 -15.56 4.12 -1.75
N PHE A 57 -14.56 3.23 -1.73
CA PHE A 57 -13.94 2.71 -2.93
C PHE A 57 -14.74 1.57 -3.57
N GLN A 58 -14.94 1.67 -4.89
CA GLN A 58 -15.45 0.60 -5.75
C GLN A 58 -14.39 0.22 -6.78
N LYS A 59 -14.22 -1.09 -7.00
CA LYS A 59 -13.25 -1.61 -7.99
C LYS A 59 -13.69 -1.22 -9.39
N THR A 60 -12.73 -0.83 -10.20
CA THR A 60 -12.93 -0.69 -11.65
C THR A 60 -12.73 -2.03 -12.34
N VAL A 61 -13.30 -2.15 -13.54
CA VAL A 61 -13.08 -3.31 -14.41
C VAL A 61 -11.59 -3.52 -14.70
N SER A 62 -10.83 -2.43 -14.89
CA SER A 62 -9.38 -2.50 -15.13
C SER A 62 -8.62 -3.10 -13.95
N GLN A 63 -8.97 -2.74 -12.72
CA GLN A 63 -8.37 -3.31 -11.51
C GLN A 63 -8.77 -4.77 -11.29
N GLU A 64 -10.01 -5.15 -11.58
CA GLU A 64 -10.43 -6.56 -11.50
C GLU A 64 -9.66 -7.44 -12.48
N ARG A 65 -9.47 -6.96 -13.72
CA ARG A 65 -8.66 -7.66 -14.73
C ARG A 65 -7.20 -7.76 -14.32
N ALA A 66 -6.59 -6.65 -13.89
CA ALA A 66 -5.21 -6.65 -13.42
C ALA A 66 -5.02 -7.61 -12.23
N ARG A 67 -5.99 -7.67 -11.31
CA ARG A 67 -5.99 -8.67 -10.23
C ARG A 67 -6.09 -10.10 -10.77
N GLY A 68 -6.91 -10.34 -11.78
CA GLY A 68 -7.01 -11.64 -12.46
C GLY A 68 -5.69 -12.10 -13.07
N ILE A 69 -4.94 -11.18 -13.68
CA ILE A 69 -3.64 -11.45 -14.32
C ILE A 69 -2.53 -11.62 -13.27
N MET A 70 -2.40 -10.66 -12.35
CA MET A 70 -1.30 -10.59 -11.38
C MET A 70 -1.50 -11.52 -10.18
N GLY A 71 -2.74 -11.93 -9.89
CA GLY A 71 -3.08 -12.83 -8.80
C GLY A 71 -2.62 -12.32 -7.44
N LYS A 72 -1.77 -13.10 -6.75
CA LYS A 72 -1.19 -12.73 -5.45
C LYS A 72 -0.19 -11.57 -5.52
N ASN A 73 0.32 -11.25 -6.71
CA ASN A 73 1.28 -10.16 -6.94
C ASN A 73 0.56 -8.83 -7.27
N PHE A 74 -0.61 -8.64 -6.70
CA PHE A 74 -1.43 -7.44 -6.85
C PHE A 74 -1.76 -6.87 -5.47
N PHE A 75 -1.41 -5.62 -5.25
CA PHE A 75 -1.68 -4.89 -4.01
C PHE A 75 -2.42 -3.59 -4.37
N CYS A 76 -3.74 -3.55 -4.18
CA CYS A 76 -4.60 -2.45 -4.58
C CYS A 76 -4.94 -1.54 -3.40
N ILE A 77 -5.84 -0.58 -3.64
CA ILE A 77 -6.36 0.37 -2.66
C ILE A 77 -6.98 -0.35 -1.46
N GLU A 78 -7.71 -1.45 -1.68
CA GLU A 78 -8.32 -2.21 -0.57
C GLU A 78 -7.28 -2.78 0.38
N GLU A 79 -6.20 -3.36 -0.16
CA GLU A 79 -5.11 -3.88 0.65
C GLU A 79 -4.39 -2.75 1.40
N ALA A 80 -4.20 -1.59 0.75
CA ALA A 80 -3.65 -0.42 1.42
C ALA A 80 -4.54 0.04 2.60
N VAL A 81 -5.85 0.15 2.38
CA VAL A 81 -6.82 0.56 3.44
C VAL A 81 -6.81 -0.47 4.57
N LYS A 82 -6.84 -1.75 4.23
CA LYS A 82 -6.89 -2.85 5.20
C LYS A 82 -5.62 -2.96 6.04
N PHE A 83 -4.44 -2.92 5.41
CA PHE A 83 -3.18 -3.25 6.06
C PHE A 83 -2.41 -2.04 6.57
N PHE A 84 -2.55 -0.88 5.90
CA PHE A 84 -1.90 0.36 6.32
C PHE A 84 -2.88 1.38 6.91
N GLY A 85 -4.17 1.06 7.01
CA GLY A 85 -5.16 1.99 7.55
C GLY A 85 -5.19 3.32 6.81
N VAL A 86 -4.86 3.34 5.52
CA VAL A 86 -4.98 4.58 4.73
C VAL A 86 -6.44 4.97 4.65
N ASN A 87 -6.69 6.27 4.67
CA ASN A 87 -8.02 6.84 4.46
C ASN A 87 -7.95 7.71 3.20
N PRO A 88 -8.13 7.12 2.00
CA PRO A 88 -7.97 7.83 0.74
C PRO A 88 -8.95 8.99 0.62
N THR A 89 -8.47 10.15 0.17
CA THR A 89 -9.39 11.22 -0.24
C THR A 89 -10.06 10.88 -1.58
N PRO A 90 -11.22 11.49 -1.92
CA PRO A 90 -11.83 11.30 -3.23
C PRO A 90 -10.87 11.59 -4.40
N GLN A 91 -9.98 12.58 -4.26
CA GLN A 91 -8.96 12.88 -5.29
C GLN A 91 -7.91 11.77 -5.41
N GLN A 92 -7.49 11.18 -4.29
CA GLN A 92 -6.54 10.06 -4.28
C GLN A 92 -7.16 8.80 -4.89
N LEU A 93 -8.43 8.52 -4.56
CA LEU A 93 -9.19 7.44 -5.20
C LEU A 93 -9.25 7.66 -6.70
N ALA A 94 -9.70 8.84 -7.16
CA ALA A 94 -9.78 9.17 -8.58
C ALA A 94 -8.45 8.99 -9.33
N ALA A 95 -7.33 9.35 -8.69
CA ALA A 95 -6.00 9.20 -9.28
C ALA A 95 -5.49 7.74 -9.36
N LEU A 96 -6.06 6.83 -8.57
CA LEU A 96 -5.71 5.41 -8.54
C LEU A 96 -6.80 4.50 -9.14
N THR A 97 -7.97 5.07 -9.47
CA THR A 97 -9.12 4.38 -10.07
C THR A 97 -8.74 3.63 -11.33
N GLU A 98 -7.99 4.27 -12.23
CA GLU A 98 -7.50 3.62 -13.44
C GLU A 98 -6.02 3.27 -13.30
N ILE A 99 -5.69 2.06 -13.74
CA ILE A 99 -4.30 1.62 -13.87
C ILE A 99 -3.73 2.32 -15.11
N PRO A 100 -2.75 3.22 -14.97
CA PRO A 100 -2.28 4.03 -16.08
C PRO A 100 -1.45 3.21 -17.07
N PHE A 101 -1.40 3.70 -18.31
CA PHE A 101 -0.33 3.33 -19.26
C PHE A 101 1.04 3.58 -18.59
N PRO A 102 2.03 2.67 -18.69
CA PRO A 102 2.18 1.57 -19.64
C PRO A 102 1.70 0.18 -19.17
N PHE A 103 0.90 0.07 -18.11
CA PHE A 103 0.49 -1.23 -17.57
C PHE A 103 -0.66 -1.89 -18.35
N SER A 104 -0.44 -2.17 -19.64
CA SER A 104 -1.40 -2.93 -20.44
C SER A 104 -1.53 -4.38 -19.95
N GLU A 105 -2.60 -5.07 -20.32
CA GLU A 105 -2.80 -6.49 -19.96
C GLU A 105 -1.62 -7.35 -20.41
N GLU A 106 -1.02 -7.05 -21.58
CA GLU A 106 0.17 -7.74 -22.10
C GLU A 106 1.40 -7.52 -21.21
N VAL A 107 1.62 -6.29 -20.73
CA VAL A 107 2.73 -5.97 -19.81
C VAL A 107 2.55 -6.69 -18.48
N LEU A 108 1.31 -6.74 -17.97
CA LEU A 108 0.99 -7.45 -16.73
C LEU A 108 1.18 -8.95 -16.89
N GLU A 109 0.76 -9.54 -18.02
CA GLU A 109 0.96 -10.96 -18.30
C GLU A 109 2.44 -11.34 -18.38
N GLN A 110 3.27 -10.49 -18.98
CA GLN A 110 4.72 -10.69 -19.02
C GLN A 110 5.37 -10.53 -17.64
N SER A 111 4.77 -9.73 -16.76
CA SER A 111 5.35 -9.34 -15.48
C SER A 111 4.79 -10.11 -14.28
N LYS A 112 3.69 -10.87 -14.44
CA LYS A 112 2.94 -11.50 -13.35
C LYS A 112 3.76 -12.41 -12.46
N SER A 113 4.82 -13.01 -13.00
CA SER A 113 5.71 -13.92 -12.26
C SER A 113 6.92 -13.22 -11.66
N SER A 114 7.26 -12.00 -12.08
CA SER A 114 8.52 -11.32 -11.74
C SER A 114 8.31 -10.02 -10.97
N HIS A 115 7.12 -9.43 -11.03
CA HIS A 115 6.80 -8.15 -10.41
C HIS A 115 5.55 -8.25 -9.55
N VAL A 116 5.41 -7.27 -8.66
CA VAL A 116 4.21 -6.94 -7.89
C VAL A 116 3.68 -5.61 -8.41
N LEU A 117 2.41 -5.57 -8.80
CA LEU A 117 1.72 -4.33 -9.15
C LEU A 117 1.08 -3.76 -7.88
N VAL A 118 1.45 -2.52 -7.54
CA VAL A 118 1.12 -1.89 -6.25
C VAL A 118 0.51 -0.51 -6.47
N ALA A 119 -0.65 -0.25 -5.86
CA ALA A 119 -1.22 1.09 -5.71
C ALA A 119 -0.56 1.77 -4.51
N VAL A 120 0.44 2.61 -4.75
CA VAL A 120 1.22 3.25 -3.69
C VAL A 120 0.50 4.51 -3.21
N PHE A 121 0.24 4.56 -1.90
CA PHE A 121 -0.20 5.76 -1.19
C PHE A 121 0.99 6.53 -0.61
N PRO A 122 0.86 7.85 -0.42
CA PRO A 122 1.93 8.67 0.13
C PRO A 122 2.08 8.42 1.64
N LEU A 123 2.81 7.37 1.99
CA LEU A 123 3.17 7.00 3.36
C LEU A 123 4.68 6.87 3.47
N SER A 124 5.26 7.58 4.43
CA SER A 124 6.68 7.46 4.74
C SER A 124 7.04 6.11 5.34
N ILE A 125 8.32 5.73 5.29
CA ILE A 125 8.82 4.50 5.93
C ILE A 125 8.49 4.51 7.43
N LEU A 126 8.61 5.68 8.07
CA LEU A 126 8.29 5.83 9.49
C LEU A 126 6.80 5.64 9.78
N GLU A 127 5.91 6.14 8.91
CA GLU A 127 4.46 5.92 9.05
C GLU A 127 4.07 4.47 8.79
N ILE A 128 4.62 3.83 7.76
CA ILE A 128 4.37 2.40 7.50
C ILE A 128 4.76 1.60 8.74
N ARG A 129 5.98 1.84 9.26
CA ARG A 129 6.48 1.20 10.48
C ARG A 129 5.59 1.42 11.71
N GLY A 130 5.01 2.62 11.84
CA GLY A 130 4.11 2.94 12.95
C GLY A 130 2.71 2.32 12.86
N ARG A 131 2.35 1.71 11.72
CA ARG A 131 1.01 1.17 11.45
C ARG A 131 0.94 -0.36 11.38
N VAL A 132 2.08 -1.03 11.43
CA VAL A 132 2.18 -2.50 11.27
C VAL A 132 2.83 -3.14 12.50
N GLU A 133 2.87 -4.47 12.56
CA GLU A 133 3.52 -5.18 13.65
C GLU A 133 5.01 -4.81 13.75
N ARG A 134 5.50 -4.65 14.98
CA ARG A 134 6.84 -4.13 15.27
C ARG A 134 7.91 -5.01 14.63
N GLU A 135 7.71 -6.32 14.61
CA GLU A 135 8.64 -7.32 14.12
C GLU A 135 8.86 -7.25 12.60
N LEU A 136 8.04 -6.49 11.87
CA LEU A 136 8.22 -6.32 10.43
C LEU A 136 9.36 -5.37 10.06
N PHE A 137 9.93 -4.65 11.03
CA PHE A 137 11.08 -3.77 10.83
C PHE A 137 12.18 -4.12 11.82
N TYR A 138 13.41 -4.25 11.30
CA TYR A 138 14.58 -4.65 12.10
C TYR A 138 14.91 -3.69 13.25
N LYS A 139 14.80 -2.38 13.01
CA LYS A 139 15.10 -1.34 14.01
C LYS A 139 13.99 -0.29 14.09
N HIS A 140 13.72 0.14 15.33
CA HIS A 140 12.72 1.16 15.66
C HIS A 140 13.36 2.42 16.24
N GLU A 141 13.48 2.52 17.57
CA GLU A 141 13.87 3.75 18.28
C GLU A 141 15.29 4.20 17.92
N TYR A 142 16.20 3.23 17.75
CA TYR A 142 17.61 3.46 17.42
C TYR A 142 17.95 3.20 15.95
N ALA A 143 16.94 3.16 15.07
CA ALA A 143 17.20 3.02 13.64
C ALA A 143 17.95 4.25 13.13
N TRP A 144 19.08 4.03 12.46
CA TRP A 144 19.95 5.09 11.96
C TRP A 144 19.23 6.06 11.01
N TYR A 145 18.22 5.56 10.29
CA TYR A 145 17.46 6.32 9.32
C TYR A 145 16.33 7.18 9.93
N ASN A 146 16.09 7.13 11.24
CA ASN A 146 15.00 7.89 11.88
C ASN A 146 15.08 9.41 11.61
N ASN A 147 16.29 9.93 11.46
CA ASN A 147 16.54 11.34 11.20
C ASN A 147 16.79 11.67 9.72
N GLU A 148 16.84 10.66 8.85
CA GLU A 148 17.13 10.82 7.44
C GLU A 148 15.89 11.28 6.67
N SER A 149 16.10 12.15 5.67
CA SER A 149 15.00 12.71 4.87
C SER A 149 14.25 11.64 4.09
N PHE A 150 14.96 10.64 3.54
CA PHE A 150 14.33 9.57 2.75
C PHE A 150 13.34 8.72 3.57
N ALA A 151 13.55 8.58 4.88
CA ALA A 151 12.65 7.80 5.73
C ALA A 151 11.35 8.54 6.04
N LYS A 152 11.38 9.88 5.96
CA LYS A 152 10.25 10.80 6.15
C LYS A 152 9.57 11.17 4.84
N ASP A 153 10.19 10.88 3.70
CA ASP A 153 9.62 11.09 2.39
C ASP A 153 8.36 10.25 2.23
N LEU A 154 7.25 10.90 1.89
CA LEU A 154 5.96 10.24 1.67
C LEU A 154 5.96 9.44 0.38
N GLY A 155 6.88 9.74 -0.54
CA GLY A 155 6.89 9.16 -1.87
C GLY A 155 5.77 9.72 -2.76
N LYS A 156 5.79 9.31 -4.02
CA LYS A 156 4.76 9.71 -4.99
C LYS A 156 3.63 8.68 -5.01
N MET A 157 2.40 9.18 -4.89
CA MET A 157 1.21 8.37 -5.10
C MET A 157 1.15 7.90 -6.56
N GLY A 158 0.76 6.64 -6.76
CA GLY A 158 0.53 6.10 -8.10
C GLY A 158 0.70 4.59 -8.16
N TRP A 159 0.39 4.04 -9.33
CA TRP A 159 0.65 2.63 -9.63
C TRP A 159 2.14 2.41 -9.90
N GLN A 160 2.70 1.38 -9.27
CA GLN A 160 4.09 0.98 -9.42
C GLN A 160 4.15 -0.51 -9.73
N LEU A 161 4.98 -0.89 -10.69
CA LEU A 161 5.31 -2.29 -10.97
C LEU A 161 6.71 -2.55 -10.42
N VAL A 162 6.79 -3.30 -9.32
CA VAL A 162 8.00 -3.47 -8.51
C VAL A 162 8.51 -4.90 -8.66
N LEU A 163 9.78 -5.10 -9.01
CA LEU A 163 10.38 -6.43 -9.06
C LEU A 163 10.20 -7.16 -7.73
N LYS A 164 10.00 -8.50 -7.76
CA LYS A 164 9.80 -9.33 -6.56
C LYS A 164 11.08 -10.05 -6.10
N ALA A 165 12.05 -10.17 -7.00
CA ALA A 165 13.34 -10.81 -6.79
C ALA A 165 14.40 -10.00 -7.54
N PRO A 166 15.65 -9.96 -7.04
CA PRO A 166 16.74 -9.42 -7.85
C PRO A 166 16.83 -10.29 -9.09
N VAL A 167 16.80 -9.68 -10.26
CA VAL A 167 17.29 -10.34 -11.47
C VAL A 167 18.73 -10.71 -11.15
N ASP A 168 19.11 -11.98 -11.31
CA ASP A 168 20.45 -12.49 -11.00
C ASP A 168 21.47 -11.46 -11.47
N THR A 169 22.19 -10.86 -10.53
CA THR A 169 22.97 -9.64 -10.72
C THR A 169 24.14 -9.81 -11.70
N TRP A 170 24.37 -11.02 -12.20
CA TRP A 170 25.32 -11.35 -13.25
C TRP A 170 24.74 -11.26 -14.67
N GLN A 171 23.42 -11.21 -14.85
CA GLN A 171 22.75 -11.20 -16.17
C GLN A 171 22.35 -9.80 -16.65
N PHE A 172 22.53 -8.74 -15.84
CA PHE A 172 22.30 -7.37 -16.32
C PHE A 172 23.28 -6.94 -17.43
N GLN A 173 24.36 -7.70 -17.69
CA GLN A 173 25.21 -7.48 -18.86
C GLN A 173 24.62 -8.02 -20.18
N ASP A 174 23.67 -8.96 -20.15
CA ASP A 174 23.17 -9.64 -21.36
C ASP A 174 21.71 -9.30 -21.74
N LEU A 175 21.05 -8.40 -21.01
CA LEU A 175 19.72 -7.90 -21.37
C LEU A 175 19.73 -6.74 -22.38
N ASP A 176 20.85 -6.52 -23.07
CA ASP A 176 20.95 -5.57 -24.19
C ASP A 176 20.22 -6.04 -25.47
N GLY A 177 19.58 -7.22 -25.46
CA GLY A 177 19.15 -7.89 -26.70
C GLY A 177 17.66 -8.07 -26.98
N ARG A 178 16.76 -8.16 -25.99
CA ARG A 178 15.34 -8.49 -26.28
C ARG A 178 14.38 -7.84 -25.29
N ASN A 179 13.45 -7.06 -25.86
CA ASN A 179 12.26 -6.43 -25.28
C ASN A 179 12.51 -5.09 -24.57
N GLY A 180 12.38 -4.01 -25.35
CA GLY A 180 12.48 -2.61 -24.93
C GLY A 180 11.32 -2.11 -24.06
N LEU A 181 11.14 -2.68 -22.87
CA LEU A 181 10.17 -2.20 -21.88
C LEU A 181 10.77 -1.78 -20.52
N VAL A 182 12.10 -1.82 -20.37
CA VAL A 182 12.78 -1.26 -19.19
C VAL A 182 13.99 -0.48 -19.68
N GLY A 183 13.99 0.84 -19.45
CA GLY A 183 15.11 1.70 -19.79
C GLY A 183 16.40 1.21 -19.15
N LYS A 184 17.51 1.38 -19.87
CA LYS A 184 18.87 1.04 -19.43
C LYS A 184 19.15 1.59 -18.03
N GLY A 185 19.10 0.74 -17.01
CA GLY A 185 19.36 1.11 -15.62
C GLY A 185 18.63 0.21 -14.62
N TYR A 186 19.22 0.05 -13.44
CA TYR A 186 18.51 -0.50 -12.29
C TYR A 186 17.22 0.30 -12.06
N PRO A 187 16.08 -0.33 -11.72
CA PRO A 187 14.86 0.41 -11.48
C PRO A 187 15.03 1.40 -10.33
N GLU A 188 14.69 2.66 -10.57
CA GLU A 188 14.90 3.78 -9.64
C GLU A 188 13.86 3.85 -8.51
N TYR A 189 13.51 2.72 -7.91
CA TYR A 189 12.57 2.70 -6.79
C TYR A 189 13.16 3.46 -5.60
N THR A 190 12.34 4.28 -4.94
CA THR A 190 12.71 4.88 -3.66
C THR A 190 12.68 3.80 -2.57
N ALA A 191 13.42 4.01 -1.48
CA ALA A 191 13.34 3.14 -0.31
C ALA A 191 11.91 3.05 0.25
N GLN A 192 11.13 4.12 0.11
CA GLN A 192 9.71 4.15 0.48
C GLN A 192 8.88 3.16 -0.35
N ILE A 193 9.01 3.15 -1.68
CA ILE A 193 8.27 2.21 -2.56
C ILE A 193 8.64 0.77 -2.23
N ILE A 194 9.94 0.50 -2.01
CA ILE A 194 10.41 -0.84 -1.64
C ILE A 194 9.82 -1.27 -0.30
N ALA A 195 9.88 -0.42 0.72
CA ALA A 195 9.29 -0.70 2.03
C ALA A 195 7.77 -0.95 1.95
N TYR A 196 7.05 -0.07 1.26
CA TYR A 196 5.61 -0.17 1.06
C TYR A 196 5.25 -1.50 0.39
N THR A 197 5.99 -1.87 -0.65
CA THR A 197 5.76 -3.10 -1.42
C THR A 197 6.06 -4.35 -0.60
N ILE A 198 7.23 -4.43 0.04
CA ILE A 198 7.65 -5.61 0.81
C ILE A 198 6.67 -5.87 1.96
N ILE A 199 6.38 -4.85 2.76
CA ILE A 199 5.50 -4.98 3.91
C ILE A 199 4.07 -5.26 3.48
N GLY A 200 3.55 -4.54 2.48
CA GLY A 200 2.21 -4.75 1.96
C GLY A 200 2.02 -6.14 1.39
N HIS A 201 2.96 -6.61 0.56
CA HIS A 201 2.94 -7.96 -0.01
C HIS A 201 2.97 -9.03 1.07
N TYR A 202 3.82 -8.88 2.08
CA TYR A 202 3.90 -9.83 3.20
C TYR A 202 2.61 -9.86 4.03
N LEU A 203 2.01 -8.72 4.34
CA LEU A 203 0.74 -8.67 5.07
C LEU A 203 -0.39 -9.35 4.29
N ASN A 204 -0.38 -9.23 2.97
CA ASN A 204 -1.38 -9.83 2.09
C ASN A 204 -1.18 -11.35 1.86
N THR A 205 0.07 -11.79 1.71
CA THR A 205 0.39 -13.14 1.20
C THR A 205 1.18 -14.02 2.17
N ARG A 206 1.77 -13.43 3.21
CA ARG A 206 2.77 -14.02 4.11
C ARG A 206 4.06 -14.48 3.42
N GLU A 207 4.28 -14.06 2.17
CA GLU A 207 5.51 -14.29 1.42
C GLU A 207 6.52 -13.16 1.66
N ARG A 208 7.77 -13.51 1.99
CA ARG A 208 8.86 -12.55 2.18
C ARG A 208 9.57 -12.29 0.86
N LEU A 209 9.45 -11.06 0.36
CA LEU A 209 10.24 -10.60 -0.78
C LEU A 209 11.65 -10.20 -0.31
N PHE A 210 12.67 -10.46 -1.12
CA PHE A 210 14.05 -10.03 -0.84
C PHE A 210 14.62 -10.51 0.51
N SER A 211 14.35 -11.75 0.93
CA SER A 211 14.69 -12.23 2.28
C SER A 211 16.19 -12.26 2.60
N CYS A 212 17.06 -12.34 1.60
CA CYS A 212 18.52 -12.43 1.77
C CYS A 212 19.30 -11.41 0.94
N VAL A 213 18.62 -10.43 0.35
CA VAL A 213 19.21 -9.52 -0.65
C VAL A 213 18.72 -8.09 -0.46
N HIS A 214 19.60 -7.14 -0.77
CA HIS A 214 19.28 -5.72 -0.76
C HIS A 214 19.05 -5.20 -2.18
N LEU A 215 18.04 -4.37 -2.36
CA LEU A 215 17.86 -3.58 -3.57
C LEU A 215 18.52 -2.21 -3.44
N LYS A 216 19.21 -1.79 -4.50
CA LYS A 216 19.71 -0.42 -4.63
C LYS A 216 18.55 0.50 -4.96
N THR A 217 18.39 1.55 -4.17
CA THR A 217 17.28 2.51 -4.33
C THR A 217 17.77 3.84 -4.93
N SER A 218 16.84 4.67 -5.38
CA SER A 218 17.09 6.08 -5.74
C SER A 218 17.20 6.99 -4.53
N SER A 219 16.79 6.53 -3.34
CA SER A 219 16.88 7.28 -2.09
C SER A 219 18.34 7.51 -1.67
N ARG A 220 18.60 8.69 -1.14
CA ARG A 220 19.92 9.11 -0.66
C ARG A 220 19.87 9.49 0.81
N ARG A 221 20.98 9.23 1.48
CA ARG A 221 21.28 9.69 2.83
C ARG A 221 21.73 11.16 2.79
N SER A 222 21.78 11.77 3.96
CA SER A 222 22.32 13.12 4.18
C SER A 222 23.75 13.34 3.66
N ASP A 223 24.57 12.29 3.67
CA ASP A 223 25.94 12.29 3.13
C ASP A 223 26.02 12.08 1.60
N GLY A 224 24.87 11.94 0.92
CA GLY A 224 24.76 11.72 -0.52
C GLY A 224 24.83 10.25 -0.97
N ASN A 225 25.19 9.32 -0.08
CA ASN A 225 25.25 7.89 -0.40
C ASN A 225 23.85 7.31 -0.63
N ARG A 226 23.75 6.31 -1.52
CA ARG A 226 22.47 5.64 -1.79
C ARG A 226 22.06 4.73 -0.64
N VAL A 227 20.75 4.51 -0.52
CA VAL A 227 20.17 3.59 0.47
C VAL A 227 19.89 2.24 -0.19
N LEU A 228 20.24 1.18 0.52
CA LEU A 228 19.83 -0.18 0.24
C LEU A 228 18.58 -0.51 1.06
N ALA A 229 17.60 -1.17 0.46
CA ALA A 229 16.39 -1.62 1.14
C ALA A 229 16.10 -3.08 0.78
N GLY A 230 15.78 -3.91 1.77
CA GLY A 230 15.53 -5.34 1.55
C GLY A 230 15.97 -6.18 2.75
N TYR A 231 16.52 -7.36 2.46
CA TYR A 231 16.94 -8.35 3.46
C TYR A 231 15.81 -8.64 4.46
N PHE A 232 14.60 -8.86 3.96
CA PHE A 232 13.41 -9.00 4.79
C PHE A 232 13.27 -10.42 5.34
N ASN A 233 13.88 -10.66 6.49
CA ASN A 233 13.93 -11.97 7.15
C ASN A 233 13.12 -11.98 8.46
N GLU A 234 13.35 -13.00 9.30
CA GLU A 234 12.66 -13.15 10.59
C GLU A 234 12.87 -11.98 11.57
N GLU A 235 13.96 -11.22 11.42
CA GLU A 235 14.26 -10.03 12.22
C GLU A 235 13.56 -8.77 11.70
N GLY A 236 12.98 -8.81 10.49
CA GLY A 236 12.23 -7.71 9.88
C GLY A 236 12.93 -7.12 8.65
N LEU A 237 12.46 -5.95 8.20
CA LEU A 237 12.99 -5.26 7.02
C LEU A 237 14.22 -4.42 7.39
N HIS A 238 15.28 -4.54 6.59
CA HIS A 238 16.54 -3.81 6.79
C HIS A 238 16.68 -2.65 5.79
N PHE A 239 17.40 -1.64 6.26
CA PHE A 239 17.89 -0.53 5.45
C PHE A 239 19.35 -0.31 5.77
N ASP A 240 20.19 -0.29 4.74
CA ASP A 240 21.64 -0.17 4.88
C ASP A 240 22.19 0.93 3.99
N PRO A 241 23.31 1.58 4.38
CA PRO A 241 24.05 2.44 3.48
C PRO A 241 24.67 1.62 2.34
N CYS A 242 24.52 2.05 1.09
CA CYS A 242 25.22 1.46 -0.04
C CYS A 242 26.71 1.81 0.07
N PRO A 243 27.63 0.83 0.15
CA PRO A 243 29.04 1.11 0.38
C PRO A 243 29.66 1.98 -0.72
N TRP A 244 29.36 1.75 -2.00
CA TRP A 244 29.83 2.52 -3.16
C TRP A 244 28.86 2.36 -4.36
#